data_AF-A0A3M2V0H8-F1
#
_entry.id   AF-A0A3M2V0H8-F1
#
_cell.length_a   1.000
_cell.length_b   1.000
_cell.length_c   1.000
_cell.angle_alpha   90.00
_cell.angle_beta   90.00
_cell.angle_gamma   90.00
#
_symmetry.space_group_name_H-M   'P 1'
#
loop_
_entity.id
_entity.type
_entity.pdbx_description
1 polymer ?
#
loop_
_entity_poly.entity_id
_entity_poly.type
_entity_poly.pdbx_seq_one_letter_code
_entity_poly.pdbx_strand_id
1 'polypeptide(L)'
;EPPMQAALRTLLHHPELAEKVENASHFAAEDQSNAQLLVALIEARQKNPSLRSLQLIARWHGTEQGRLLRALAEKEWLIETDNLEQQFFDTITSLSARQRERSLDHLISKARQTELSAEEKIQLRELLNRNVPAQNPTSTGA
;
A
#
# COMPACT_ATOMS: atom_id res chain seq x y z
N GLU A 1 -2.65 -14.17 8.90
CA GLU A 1 -2.75 -13.74 7.47
C GLU A 1 -1.71 -12.64 7.22
N PRO A 2 -0.97 -12.64 6.09
CA PRO A 2 -0.08 -11.53 5.77
C PRO A 2 -0.83 -10.20 5.70
N PRO A 3 -0.26 -9.06 6.17
CA PRO A 3 -0.96 -7.77 6.24
C PRO A 3 -1.49 -7.29 4.88
N MET A 4 -0.78 -7.60 3.79
CA MET A 4 -1.24 -7.27 2.43
C MET A 4 -2.49 -8.06 2.02
N GLN A 5 -2.57 -9.34 2.37
CA GLN A 5 -3.74 -10.18 2.09
C GLN A 5 -4.93 -9.79 2.96
N ALA A 6 -4.67 -9.40 4.22
CA ALA A 6 -5.68 -8.86 5.10
C ALA A 6 -6.29 -7.57 4.52
N ALA A 7 -5.46 -6.62 4.07
CA ALA A 7 -5.92 -5.40 3.43
C ALA A 7 -6.74 -5.67 2.14
N LEU A 8 -6.26 -6.58 1.28
CA LEU A 8 -7.00 -7.01 0.08
C LEU A 8 -8.36 -7.61 0.44
N ARG A 9 -8.41 -8.53 1.41
CA ARG A 9 -9.65 -9.15 1.88
C ARG A 9 -10.59 -8.09 2.44
N THR A 10 -10.11 -7.23 3.33
CA THR A 10 -10.91 -6.13 3.90
C THR A 10 -11.55 -5.28 2.82
N LEU A 11 -10.78 -4.89 1.80
CA LEU A 11 -11.30 -4.08 0.71
C LEU A 11 -12.31 -4.83 -0.19
N LEU A 12 -12.17 -6.15 -0.32
CA LEU A 12 -13.14 -6.96 -1.04
C LEU A 12 -14.47 -7.05 -0.29
N HIS A 13 -14.48 -7.12 1.04
CA HIS A 13 -15.74 -7.15 1.80
C HIS A 13 -16.33 -5.75 2.01
N HIS A 14 -15.48 -4.73 2.12
CA HIS A 14 -15.83 -3.34 2.41
C HIS A 14 -15.22 -2.39 1.36
N PRO A 15 -15.74 -2.41 0.11
CA PRO A 15 -15.20 -1.58 -0.97
C PRO A 15 -15.35 -0.07 -0.71
N GLU A 16 -16.26 0.34 0.16
CA GLU A 16 -16.42 1.73 0.64
C GLU A 16 -15.13 2.30 1.27
N LEU A 17 -14.27 1.45 1.84
CA LEU A 17 -13.01 1.89 2.44
C LEU A 17 -12.04 2.48 1.43
N ALA A 18 -12.11 2.08 0.14
CA ALA A 18 -11.28 2.68 -0.91
C ALA A 18 -11.56 4.16 -1.12
N GLU A 19 -12.79 4.62 -0.89
CA GLU A 19 -13.16 6.03 -1.11
C GLU A 19 -12.46 6.96 -0.12
N LYS A 20 -12.08 6.43 1.04
CA LYS A 20 -11.38 7.14 2.10
C LYS A 20 -9.84 7.05 1.99
N VAL A 21 -9.31 6.31 1.01
CA VAL A 21 -7.86 6.23 0.78
C VAL A 21 -7.41 7.39 -0.11
N GLU A 22 -6.75 8.39 0.48
CA GLU A 22 -6.34 9.59 -0.28
C GLU A 22 -5.20 9.32 -1.29
N ASN A 23 -4.25 8.43 -0.98
CA ASN A 23 -3.08 8.21 -1.84
C ASN A 23 -2.60 6.76 -1.85
N ALA A 24 -3.30 5.91 -2.62
CA ALA A 24 -2.95 4.50 -2.79
C ALA A 24 -1.58 4.28 -3.49
N SER A 25 -1.16 5.22 -4.33
CA SER A 25 0.02 5.09 -5.19
C SER A 25 1.34 4.92 -4.43
N HIS A 26 1.42 5.43 -3.20
CA HIS A 26 2.65 5.33 -2.39
C HIS A 26 2.88 3.96 -1.77
N PHE A 27 1.88 3.07 -1.77
CA PHE A 27 1.98 1.73 -1.16
C PHE A 27 2.52 0.67 -2.13
N ALA A 28 2.40 0.89 -3.44
CA ALA A 28 2.87 -0.06 -4.45
C ALA A 28 4.27 0.31 -4.92
N ALA A 29 5.27 -0.47 -4.53
CA ALA A 29 6.50 -0.51 -5.30
C ALA A 29 6.32 -1.37 -6.55
N GLU A 30 7.13 -1.07 -7.58
CA GLU A 30 7.08 -1.71 -8.89
C GLU A 30 7.32 -3.24 -8.84
N ASP A 31 7.92 -3.75 -7.77
CA ASP A 31 8.20 -5.18 -7.61
C ASP A 31 7.16 -5.97 -6.80
N GLN A 32 6.09 -5.34 -6.32
CA GLN A 32 5.11 -6.00 -5.45
C GLN A 32 3.74 -6.17 -6.10
N SER A 33 3.55 -7.34 -6.75
CA SER A 33 2.31 -7.70 -7.46
C SER A 33 1.04 -7.56 -6.62
N ASN A 34 1.07 -7.94 -5.34
CA ASN A 34 -0.09 -7.80 -4.45
C ASN A 34 -0.34 -6.34 -4.00
N ALA A 35 0.72 -5.54 -3.87
CA ALA A 35 0.58 -4.12 -3.54
C ALA A 35 -0.04 -3.36 -4.73
N GLN A 36 0.45 -3.64 -5.94
CA GLN A 36 -0.15 -3.10 -7.17
C GLN A 36 -1.59 -3.52 -7.35
N LEU A 37 -1.93 -4.78 -7.02
CA LEU A 37 -3.30 -5.26 -7.05
C LEU A 37 -4.21 -4.47 -6.09
N LEU A 38 -3.73 -4.20 -4.87
CA LEU A 38 -4.46 -3.41 -3.88
C LEU A 38 -4.69 -1.98 -4.37
N VAL A 39 -3.66 -1.33 -4.93
CA VAL A 39 -3.79 0.01 -5.53
C VAL A 39 -4.79 0.02 -6.67
N ALA A 40 -4.69 -0.97 -7.58
CA ALA A 40 -5.59 -1.06 -8.71
C ALA A 40 -7.06 -1.32 -8.29
N LEU A 41 -7.30 -2.05 -7.20
CA LEU A 41 -8.62 -2.21 -6.61
C LEU A 41 -9.16 -0.90 -6.04
N ILE A 42 -8.33 -0.18 -5.28
CA ILE A 42 -8.70 1.13 -4.71
C ILE A 42 -9.06 2.11 -5.84
N GLU A 43 -8.19 2.23 -6.85
CA GLU A 43 -8.45 3.11 -8.00
C GLU A 43 -9.69 2.70 -8.79
N ALA A 44 -9.90 1.40 -9.03
CA ALA A 44 -11.07 0.93 -9.75
C ALA A 44 -12.36 1.31 -9.01
N ARG A 45 -12.35 1.19 -7.68
CA ARG A 45 -13.48 1.53 -6.82
C ARG A 45 -13.69 3.04 -6.70
N GLN A 46 -12.63 3.83 -6.61
CA GLN A 46 -12.73 5.30 -6.63
C GLN A 46 -13.24 5.84 -7.97
N LYS A 47 -12.79 5.26 -9.09
CA LYS A 47 -13.28 5.61 -10.44
C LYS A 47 -14.74 5.24 -10.64
N ASN A 48 -15.23 4.21 -9.96
CA ASN A 48 -16.62 3.81 -10.03
C ASN A 48 -17.14 3.31 -8.67
N PRO A 49 -17.67 4.23 -7.83
CA PRO A 49 -18.22 3.93 -6.51
C PRO A 49 -19.47 3.05 -6.52
N SER A 50 -19.98 2.66 -7.68
CA SER A 50 -21.08 1.68 -7.78
C SER A 50 -20.60 0.23 -7.88
N LEU A 51 -19.29 -0.01 -8.09
CA LEU A 51 -18.73 -1.35 -8.29
C LEU A 51 -18.80 -2.21 -7.04
N ARG A 52 -19.56 -3.30 -7.10
CA ARG A 52 -19.61 -4.30 -6.04
C ARG A 52 -18.35 -5.16 -6.02
N SER A 53 -18.08 -5.80 -4.90
CA SER A 53 -16.95 -6.72 -4.68
C SER A 53 -16.77 -7.75 -5.80
N LEU A 54 -17.86 -8.41 -6.20
CA LEU A 54 -17.84 -9.40 -7.30
C LEU A 54 -17.48 -8.76 -8.65
N GLN A 55 -17.93 -7.54 -8.91
CA GLN A 55 -17.59 -6.81 -10.14
C GLN A 55 -16.13 -6.36 -10.13
N LEU A 56 -15.57 -6.01 -8.97
CA LEU A 56 -14.13 -5.76 -8.82
C LEU A 56 -13.35 -7.03 -9.13
N ILE A 57 -13.69 -8.16 -8.52
CA ILE A 57 -13.01 -9.46 -8.75
C ILE A 57 -13.08 -9.87 -10.23
N ALA A 58 -14.22 -9.66 -10.90
CA ALA A 58 -14.41 -10.00 -12.31
C ALA A 58 -13.44 -9.28 -13.25
N ARG A 59 -12.88 -8.12 -12.87
CA ARG A 59 -11.89 -7.40 -13.68
C ARG A 59 -10.56 -8.13 -13.81
N TRP A 60 -10.24 -8.99 -12.84
CA TRP A 60 -9.05 -9.86 -12.86
C TRP A 60 -9.41 -11.31 -13.21
N HIS A 61 -10.60 -11.55 -13.76
CA HIS A 61 -11.03 -12.89 -14.14
C HIS A 61 -10.04 -13.52 -15.13
N GLY A 62 -9.65 -14.77 -14.87
CA GLY A 62 -8.72 -15.52 -15.72
C GLY A 62 -7.24 -15.33 -15.38
N THR A 63 -6.88 -14.43 -14.44
CA THR A 63 -5.50 -14.25 -13.99
C THR A 63 -5.23 -14.93 -12.64
N GLU A 64 -3.96 -15.06 -12.26
CA GLU A 64 -3.56 -15.53 -10.92
C GLU A 64 -4.10 -14.63 -9.81
N GLN A 65 -4.11 -13.32 -10.06
CA GLN A 65 -4.67 -12.32 -9.15
C GLN A 65 -6.17 -12.53 -8.96
N GLY A 66 -6.93 -12.80 -10.02
CA GLY A 66 -8.36 -13.12 -9.89
C GLY A 66 -8.63 -14.36 -9.06
N ARG A 67 -7.79 -15.41 -9.19
CA ARG A 67 -7.88 -16.61 -8.34
C ARG A 67 -7.60 -16.27 -6.87
N LEU A 68 -6.57 -15.47 -6.61
CA LEU A 68 -6.25 -14.99 -5.26
C LEU A 68 -7.41 -14.17 -4.66
N LEU A 69 -7.95 -13.19 -5.41
CA LEU A 69 -9.04 -12.34 -4.94
C LEU A 69 -10.29 -13.15 -4.62
N ARG A 70 -10.61 -14.14 -5.45
CA ARG A 70 -11.74 -15.06 -5.18
C ARG A 70 -11.52 -15.85 -3.90
N ALA A 71 -10.34 -16.45 -3.74
CA ALA A 71 -10.00 -17.21 -2.53
C ALA A 71 -10.02 -16.32 -1.26
N LEU A 72 -9.65 -15.04 -1.38
CA LEU A 72 -9.74 -14.09 -0.26
C LEU A 72 -11.20 -13.71 0.06
N ALA A 73 -12.03 -13.49 -0.97
CA ALA A 73 -13.44 -13.14 -0.80
C ALA A 73 -14.31 -14.30 -0.28
N GLU A 74 -13.90 -15.55 -0.54
CA GLU A 74 -14.58 -16.76 -0.06
C GLU A 74 -14.26 -17.07 1.41
N LYS A 75 -13.20 -16.49 1.97
CA LYS A 75 -12.88 -16.67 3.39
C LYS A 75 -13.95 -16.03 4.26
N GLU A 76 -14.47 -16.82 5.20
CA GLU A 76 -15.52 -16.39 6.12
C GLU A 76 -15.09 -15.13 6.90
N TRP A 77 -15.88 -14.07 6.78
CA TRP A 77 -15.62 -12.79 7.41
C TRP A 77 -16.22 -12.77 8.82
N LEU A 78 -15.44 -13.27 9.78
CA LEU A 78 -15.85 -13.40 11.19
C LEU A 78 -15.43 -12.19 12.07
N ILE A 79 -15.03 -11.07 11.46
CA ILE A 79 -14.47 -9.94 12.22
C ILE A 79 -15.60 -8.97 12.62
N GLU A 80 -15.67 -8.67 13.93
CA GLU A 80 -16.51 -7.61 14.50
C GLU A 80 -16.16 -6.27 13.81
N THR A 81 -17.18 -5.60 13.29
CA THR A 81 -17.06 -4.37 12.47
C THR A 81 -16.49 -3.18 13.23
N ASP A 82 -16.51 -3.23 14.56
CA ASP A 82 -16.03 -2.16 15.41
C ASP A 82 -14.50 -2.08 15.30
N ASN A 83 -14.02 -0.98 14.71
CA ASN A 83 -12.61 -0.67 14.41
C ASN A 83 -12.03 -1.29 13.13
N LEU A 84 -12.84 -1.92 12.26
CA LEU A 84 -12.32 -2.44 11.00
C LEU A 84 -11.67 -1.37 10.14
N GLU A 85 -12.32 -0.21 10.04
CA GLU A 85 -11.83 0.93 9.27
C GLU A 85 -10.45 1.39 9.77
N GLN A 86 -10.30 1.54 11.09
CA GLN A 86 -9.02 1.93 11.68
C GLN A 86 -7.95 0.86 11.45
N GLN A 87 -8.26 -0.42 11.65
CA GLN A 87 -7.32 -1.51 11.41
C GLN A 87 -6.87 -1.59 9.94
N PHE A 88 -7.78 -1.30 9.00
CA PHE A 88 -7.44 -1.22 7.59
C PHE A 88 -6.43 -0.09 7.35
N PHE A 89 -6.72 1.12 7.82
CA PHE A 89 -5.80 2.26 7.64
C PHE A 89 -4.46 2.07 8.35
N ASP A 90 -4.45 1.50 9.55
CA ASP A 90 -3.21 1.18 10.28
C ASP A 90 -2.38 0.15 9.51
N THR A 91 -3.04 -0.87 8.94
CA THR A 91 -2.38 -1.87 8.10
C THR A 91 -1.77 -1.24 6.86
N ILE A 92 -2.55 -0.41 6.14
CA ILE A 92 -2.11 0.31 4.96
C ILE A 92 -0.93 1.24 5.29
N THR A 93 -1.02 2.00 6.38
CA THR A 93 0.03 2.91 6.87
C THR A 93 1.32 2.16 7.22
N SER A 94 1.20 1.04 7.94
CA SER A 94 2.32 0.17 8.30
C SER A 94 3.00 -0.44 7.07
N LEU A 95 2.21 -0.90 6.09
CA LEU A 95 2.72 -1.40 4.81
C LEU A 95 3.48 -0.32 4.05
N SER A 96 2.94 0.90 4.00
CA SER A 96 3.60 2.08 3.41
C SER A 96 4.95 2.36 4.04
N ALA A 97 5.00 2.40 5.38
CA ALA A 97 6.21 2.71 6.12
C ALA A 97 7.30 1.66 5.84
N ARG A 98 6.94 0.37 5.88
CA ARG A 98 7.85 -0.73 5.56
C ARG A 98 8.33 -0.70 4.12
N GLN A 99 7.46 -0.37 3.18
CA GLN A 99 7.86 -0.28 1.78
C GLN A 99 8.83 0.87 1.55
N ARG A 100 8.56 2.01 2.20
CA ARG A 100 9.43 3.18 2.17
C ARG A 100 10.81 2.88 2.71
N GLU A 101 10.88 2.25 3.87
CA GLU A 101 12.14 1.85 4.52
C GLU A 101 12.96 0.92 3.61
N ARG A 102 12.32 -0.08 3.01
CA ARG A 102 12.97 -0.97 2.03
C ARG A 102 13.49 -0.23 0.80
N SER A 103 12.69 0.70 0.25
CA SER A 103 13.12 1.52 -0.89
C SER A 103 14.30 2.42 -0.53
N LEU A 104 14.30 2.99 0.68
CA LEU A 104 15.39 3.82 1.18
C LEU A 104 16.67 2.99 1.34
N ASP A 105 16.58 1.84 2.01
CA ASP A 105 17.72 0.93 2.19
C ASP A 105 18.30 0.45 0.85
N HIS A 106 17.42 0.15 -0.12
CA HIS A 106 17.83 -0.23 -1.47
C HIS A 106 18.62 0.90 -2.15
N LEU A 107 18.10 2.13 -2.14
CA LEU A 107 18.76 3.29 -2.75
C LEU A 107 20.08 3.64 -2.05
N ILE A 108 20.14 3.56 -0.71
CA ILE A 108 21.38 3.79 0.06
C ILE A 108 22.42 2.72 -0.28
N SER A 109 22.01 1.45 -0.32
CA SER A 109 22.91 0.35 -0.68
C SER A 109 23.43 0.50 -2.11
N LYS A 110 22.55 0.87 -3.06
CA LYS A 110 22.91 1.11 -4.45
C LYS A 110 23.86 2.29 -4.61
N ALA A 111 23.63 3.40 -3.90
CA ALA A 111 24.50 4.58 -3.91
C ALA A 111 25.93 4.30 -3.41
N ARG A 112 26.08 3.31 -2.51
CA ARG A 112 27.40 2.87 -2.02
C ARG A 112 28.17 2.02 -3.02
N GLN A 113 27.45 1.31 -3.90
CA GLN A 113 28.05 0.38 -4.87
C GLN A 113 28.20 1.00 -6.26
N THR A 114 27.29 1.89 -6.64
CA THR A 114 27.13 2.42 -8.00
C THR A 114 26.58 3.84 -7.95
N GLU A 115 26.77 4.62 -9.03
CA GLU A 115 26.14 5.93 -9.12
C GLU A 115 24.63 5.82 -9.33
N LEU A 116 23.85 6.56 -8.53
CA LEU A 116 22.39 6.65 -8.68
C LEU A 116 22.02 7.49 -9.91
N SER A 117 20.95 7.08 -10.60
CA SER A 117 20.35 7.88 -11.69
C SER A 117 19.82 9.22 -11.17
N ALA A 118 19.51 10.14 -12.09
CA ALA A 118 18.86 11.40 -11.73
C ALA A 118 17.50 11.18 -11.04
N GLU A 119 16.68 10.24 -11.53
CA GLU A 119 15.41 9.90 -10.89
C GLU A 119 15.61 9.30 -9.49
N GLU A 120 16.59 8.40 -9.33
CA GLU A 120 16.89 7.75 -8.05
C GLU A 120 17.39 8.75 -7.00
N LYS A 121 18.20 9.74 -7.41
CA LYS A 121 18.64 10.84 -6.55
C LYS A 121 17.46 11.70 -6.10
N ILE A 122 16.49 11.96 -6.98
CA ILE A 122 15.26 12.68 -6.63
C ILE A 122 14.43 11.86 -5.64
N GLN A 123 14.19 10.59 -5.94
CA GLN A 123 13.43 9.68 -5.07
C GLN A 123 14.06 9.57 -3.68
N LEU A 124 15.39 9.42 -3.60
CA LEU A 124 16.10 9.38 -2.33
C LEU A 124 15.88 10.67 -1.50
N ARG A 125 15.91 11.84 -2.14
CA ARG A 125 15.68 13.12 -1.45
C ARG A 125 14.24 13.25 -0.94
N GLU A 126 13.26 12.85 -1.75
CA GLU A 126 11.84 12.82 -1.33
C GLU A 126 11.62 11.87 -0.14
N LEU A 127 12.22 10.69 -0.19
CA LEU A 127 12.15 9.71 0.89
C LEU A 127 12.79 10.21 2.18
N LEU A 128 13.95 10.88 2.10
CA LEU A 128 14.63 11.46 3.25
C LEU A 128 13.88 12.64 3.85
N ASN A 129 13.38 13.57 3.01
CA ASN A 129 12.65 14.75 3.48
C ASN A 129 11.38 14.37 4.25
N ARG A 130 10.69 13.32 3.78
CA ARG A 130 9.49 12.79 4.43
C ARG A 130 9.79 11.97 5.69
N ASN A 131 11.03 11.50 5.86
CA ASN A 131 11.52 10.77 7.03
C ASN A 131 12.24 11.67 8.04
N VAL A 132 12.25 12.99 7.85
CA VAL A 132 12.58 13.93 8.92
C VAL A 132 11.29 14.10 9.73
N PRO A 133 11.07 13.35 10.84
CA PRO A 133 10.14 13.84 11.84
C PRO A 133 10.65 15.23 12.22
N ALA A 134 9.77 16.23 12.24
CA ALA A 134 10.10 17.56 12.70
C ALA A 134 10.45 17.54 14.20
N GLN A 135 11.60 16.98 14.58
CA GLN A 135 12.26 17.04 15.88
C GLN A 135 13.75 16.76 15.64
N ASN A 136 14.49 17.79 15.26
CA ASN A 136 15.82 18.07 15.79
C ASN A 136 16.21 19.49 15.33
N PRO A 137 16.18 20.44 16.26
CA PRO A 137 17.37 21.22 16.50
C PRO A 137 17.87 20.85 17.89
N THR A 138 18.69 19.79 17.98
CA THR A 138 19.66 19.73 19.07
C THR A 138 20.62 20.89 18.82
N SER A 139 20.29 22.00 19.46
CA SER A 139 21.12 23.19 19.58
C SER A 139 22.52 22.77 19.99
N THR A 140 23.46 22.84 19.05
CA THR A 140 24.88 22.98 19.35
C THR A 140 25.06 24.33 20.01
N GLY A 141 25.23 24.33 21.33
CA GLY A 141 25.70 25.48 22.09
C GLY A 141 26.94 25.07 22.86
N ALA A 142 28.09 25.40 22.28
CA ALA A 142 29.37 25.50 22.97
C ALA A 142 29.38 26.73 23.89
#